data_AF-A0AAN8Y595-F1
#
_entry.id   AF-A0AAN8Y595-F1
#
_cell.length_a   1.000
_cell.length_b   1.000
_cell.length_c   1.000
_cell.angle_alpha   90.00
_cell.angle_beta   90.00
_cell.angle_gamma   90.00
#
_symmetry.space_group_name_H-M   'P 1'
#
loop_
_entity.id
_entity.type
_entity.pdbx_description
1 polymer ?
#
loop_
_entity_poly.entity_id
_entity_poly.type
_entity_poly.pdbx_seq_one_letter_code
_entity_poly.pdbx_strand_id
1 'polypeptide(L)'
;MHFILVGLRFSKLILVVTSIDVGGEVVEVGSNVKSFKAGDKVVAMLNVLNGGGLAEYVVANESLTVPRPAEVSAAEGAGLVVAGLTALQALVNPAEVKLDGTGAWKNILVTAASGGVGHYAVQLAKLGNTHVTATCGARNIDFVKSLGADDVLDYKTPEGAALKSPSGKKYDAVIHCATGIPWSTFEPNLSSSGKVIDITPGVSALWTFAIKKLTFSKKQFVPLHLIPKKENLELIVGLVK
;
A
#
# COMPACT_ATOMS: atom_id res chain seq x y z
N MET A 1 14.24 26.05 3.29
CA MET A 1 13.09 26.29 4.19
C MET A 1 11.86 26.28 3.31
N HIS A 2 10.93 25.34 3.52
CA HIS A 2 9.83 25.01 2.60
C HIS A 2 8.53 25.63 3.13
N PHE A 3 7.85 26.48 2.36
CA PHE A 3 6.51 26.96 2.72
C PHE A 3 5.61 27.10 1.49
N ILE A 4 4.38 26.63 1.64
CA ILE A 4 3.20 26.97 0.84
C ILE A 4 2.18 27.42 1.88
N LEU A 5 1.82 28.70 1.92
CA LEU A 5 0.94 29.23 2.96
C LEU A 5 -0.47 29.43 2.40
N VAL A 6 -1.50 29.06 3.18
CA VAL A 6 -2.77 29.79 3.17
C VAL A 6 -3.33 29.85 4.61
N GLY A 7 -3.70 31.06 5.05
CA GLY A 7 -4.16 31.39 6.41
C GLY A 7 -5.57 30.88 6.74
N LEU A 8 -6.02 30.76 8.00
CA LEU A 8 -6.03 31.75 9.09
C LEU A 8 -5.77 31.13 10.48
N ARG A 9 -5.49 32.03 11.43
CA ARG A 9 -5.00 31.85 12.80
C ARG A 9 -6.08 31.28 13.74
N PHE A 10 -5.81 30.16 14.42
CA PHE A 10 -6.54 29.73 15.63
C PHE A 10 -5.61 29.50 16.82
N SER A 11 -6.08 29.93 17.99
CA SER A 11 -5.34 30.08 19.23
C SER A 11 -5.25 28.79 20.07
N LYS A 12 -4.03 28.48 20.53
CA LYS A 12 -3.66 27.70 21.74
C LYS A 12 -4.57 26.51 22.12
N LEU A 13 -4.49 25.44 21.33
CA LEU A 13 -4.52 24.05 21.80
C LEU A 13 -3.50 23.28 20.95
N ILE A 14 -2.76 22.32 21.52
CA ILE A 14 -1.93 21.38 20.73
C ILE A 14 -2.90 20.40 20.04
N LEU A 15 -3.56 20.87 18.99
CA LEU A 15 -4.37 20.05 18.10
C LEU A 15 -3.43 19.49 17.04
N VAL A 16 -3.20 18.18 17.06
CA VAL A 16 -2.58 17.49 15.93
C VAL A 16 -3.66 17.31 14.87
N VAL A 17 -3.58 18.08 13.80
CA VAL A 17 -4.43 17.88 12.61
C VAL A 17 -3.94 16.63 11.90
N THR A 18 -4.78 15.61 11.78
CA THR A 18 -4.39 14.30 11.25
C THR A 18 -4.58 14.21 9.72
N SER A 19 -4.36 13.03 9.15
CA SER A 19 -4.23 12.74 7.71
C SER A 19 -2.94 13.23 7.08
N ILE A 20 -2.39 12.41 6.19
CA ILE A 20 -1.17 12.67 5.43
C ILE A 20 -1.32 12.45 3.92
N ASP A 21 -2.50 12.04 3.49
CA ASP A 21 -2.80 11.75 2.08
C ASP A 21 -3.65 12.88 1.55
N VAL A 22 -3.13 13.64 0.58
CA VAL A 22 -3.82 14.83 0.06
C VAL A 22 -3.78 14.93 -1.46
N GLY A 23 -4.86 15.45 -2.02
CA GLY A 23 -5.00 15.81 -3.43
C GLY A 23 -5.64 17.19 -3.52
N GLY A 24 -5.07 18.08 -4.33
CA GLY A 24 -5.48 19.49 -4.32
C GLY A 24 -4.91 20.31 -5.47
N GLU A 25 -4.87 21.62 -5.24
CA GLU A 25 -4.31 22.62 -6.14
C GLU A 25 -3.25 23.43 -5.40
N VAL A 26 -2.13 23.69 -6.07
CA VAL A 26 -1.08 24.56 -5.55
C VAL A 26 -1.56 26.01 -5.58
N VAL A 27 -1.44 26.70 -4.45
CA VAL A 27 -1.89 28.09 -4.26
C VAL A 27 -0.72 29.06 -4.09
N GLU A 28 0.38 28.58 -3.55
CA GLU A 28 1.65 29.30 -3.39
C GLU A 28 2.80 28.29 -3.49
N VAL A 29 4.01 28.74 -3.79
CA VAL A 29 5.22 27.90 -3.75
C VAL A 29 6.34 28.61 -3.00
N GLY A 30 7.15 27.84 -2.28
CA GLY A 30 8.31 28.38 -1.58
C GLY A 30 9.41 28.81 -2.56
N SER A 31 10.28 29.72 -2.15
CA SER A 31 11.31 30.33 -3.01
C SER A 31 12.28 29.36 -3.69
N ASN A 32 12.42 28.15 -3.14
CA ASN A 32 13.32 27.11 -3.68
C ASN A 32 12.59 26.04 -4.51
N VAL A 33 11.26 26.09 -4.61
CA VAL A 33 10.46 25.15 -5.40
C VAL A 33 10.63 25.48 -6.88
N LYS A 34 10.86 24.46 -7.70
CA LYS A 34 11.12 24.62 -9.14
C LYS A 34 10.16 23.81 -10.01
N SER A 35 9.59 22.74 -9.47
CA SER A 35 8.75 21.80 -10.22
C SER A 35 7.27 22.17 -10.24
N PHE A 36 6.83 23.17 -9.46
CA PHE A 36 5.41 23.53 -9.31
C PHE A 36 5.20 25.04 -9.32
N LYS A 37 3.98 25.45 -9.67
CA LYS A 37 3.48 26.83 -9.59
C LYS A 37 2.01 26.85 -9.14
N ALA A 38 1.52 28.02 -8.76
CA ALA A 38 0.10 28.20 -8.45
C ALA A 38 -0.80 27.76 -9.62
N GLY A 39 -1.90 27.08 -9.31
CA GLY A 39 -2.83 26.48 -10.27
C GLY A 39 -2.56 25.01 -10.59
N ASP A 40 -1.36 24.49 -10.29
CA ASP A 40 -1.03 23.08 -10.59
C ASP A 40 -1.87 22.13 -9.73
N LYS A 41 -2.49 21.13 -10.38
CA LYS A 41 -3.20 20.05 -9.68
C LYS A 41 -2.20 18.99 -9.23
N VAL A 42 -2.26 18.61 -7.96
CA VAL A 42 -1.24 17.73 -7.36
C VAL A 42 -1.85 16.68 -6.45
N VAL A 43 -1.06 15.63 -6.23
CA VAL A 43 -1.21 14.65 -5.15
C VAL A 43 0.06 14.70 -4.31
N ALA A 44 -0.06 14.61 -2.99
CA ALA A 44 1.10 14.64 -2.11
C ALA A 44 0.94 13.74 -0.88
N MET A 45 2.09 13.28 -0.38
CA MET A 45 2.22 12.66 0.94
C MET A 45 2.83 13.68 1.92
N LEU A 46 2.11 13.97 2.98
CA LEU A 46 2.58 14.85 4.05
C LEU A 46 3.54 14.11 5.00
N ASN A 47 4.23 14.88 5.84
CA ASN A 47 5.10 14.31 6.85
C ASN A 47 4.27 13.60 7.94
N VAL A 48 4.57 12.32 8.18
CA VAL A 48 3.89 11.45 9.16
C VAL A 48 3.86 12.05 10.57
N LEU A 49 4.90 12.78 10.98
CA LEU A 49 5.00 13.37 12.32
C LEU A 49 4.12 14.62 12.48
N ASN A 50 3.87 15.34 11.39
CA ASN A 50 3.20 16.64 11.44
C ASN A 50 1.71 16.55 11.06
N GLY A 51 1.32 15.59 10.23
CA GLY A 51 -0.04 15.51 9.71
C GLY A 51 -0.42 16.76 8.89
N GLY A 52 -1.69 17.17 9.01
CA GLY A 52 -2.21 18.42 8.46
C GLY A 52 -3.26 18.27 7.36
N GLY A 53 -3.59 17.05 6.92
CA GLY A 53 -4.48 16.84 5.79
C GLY A 53 -5.97 17.11 6.07
N LEU A 54 -6.41 17.07 7.33
CA LEU A 54 -7.78 17.46 7.72
C LEU A 54 -7.90 18.99 7.88
N ALA A 55 -7.57 19.72 6.81
CA ALA A 55 -7.64 21.16 6.75
C ALA A 55 -7.96 21.61 5.31
N GLU A 56 -8.42 22.86 5.15
CA GLU A 56 -8.63 23.45 3.82
C GLU A 56 -7.29 23.70 3.08
N TYR A 57 -6.20 23.83 3.84
CA TYR A 57 -4.86 24.09 3.33
C TYR A 57 -3.79 23.37 4.14
N VAL A 58 -2.72 22.96 3.46
CA VAL A 58 -1.59 22.27 4.08
C VAL A 58 -0.30 22.51 3.31
N VAL A 59 0.82 22.44 4.02
CA VAL A 59 2.16 22.52 3.44
C VAL A 59 2.63 21.11 3.07
N ALA A 60 2.90 20.87 1.79
CA ALA A 60 3.52 19.64 1.31
C ALA A 60 4.98 19.87 0.88
N ASN A 61 5.82 18.84 0.97
CA ASN A 61 7.19 18.90 0.46
C ASN A 61 7.22 18.56 -1.04
N GLU A 62 7.98 19.32 -1.84
CA GLU A 62 8.18 19.07 -3.27
C GLU A 62 8.71 17.66 -3.57
N SER A 63 9.47 17.06 -2.63
CA SER A 63 10.02 15.70 -2.75
C SER A 63 8.98 14.59 -2.64
N LEU A 64 7.78 14.88 -2.14
CA LEU A 64 6.66 13.92 -2.05
C LEU A 64 5.37 14.52 -2.60
N THR A 65 5.50 15.45 -3.55
CA THR A 65 4.39 16.03 -4.31
C THR A 65 4.59 15.70 -5.78
N VAL A 66 3.51 15.26 -6.44
CA VAL A 66 3.52 14.90 -7.86
C VAL A 66 2.35 15.55 -8.60
N PRO A 67 2.47 15.82 -9.90
CA PRO A 67 1.34 16.28 -10.71
C PRO A 67 0.19 15.27 -10.69
N ARG A 68 -1.03 15.76 -10.55
CA ARG A 68 -2.26 14.97 -10.71
C ARG A 68 -2.73 15.06 -12.16
N PRO A 69 -2.85 13.94 -12.90
CA PRO A 69 -3.44 13.94 -14.23
C PRO A 69 -4.86 14.51 -14.22
N ALA A 70 -5.30 15.10 -15.33
CA ALA A 70 -6.62 15.74 -15.42
C ALA A 70 -7.77 14.72 -15.27
N GLU A 71 -7.50 13.47 -15.65
CA GLU A 71 -8.44 12.36 -15.61
C GLU A 71 -8.66 11.82 -14.19
N VAL A 72 -7.70 12.03 -13.28
CA VAL A 72 -7.74 11.52 -11.91
C VAL A 72 -8.32 12.59 -11.00
N SER A 73 -9.45 12.33 -10.34
CA SER A 73 -10.05 13.27 -9.38
C SER A 73 -9.17 13.48 -8.14
N ALA A 74 -9.41 14.56 -7.38
CA ALA A 74 -8.65 14.82 -6.17
C ALA A 74 -8.85 13.73 -5.11
N ALA A 75 -10.07 13.16 -5.05
CA ALA A 75 -10.41 12.07 -4.14
C ALA A 75 -9.68 10.77 -4.50
N GLU A 76 -9.64 10.40 -5.77
CA GLU A 76 -8.89 9.22 -6.24
C GLU A 76 -7.39 9.39 -6.00
N GLY A 77 -6.85 10.58 -6.31
CA GLY A 77 -5.46 10.91 -6.08
C GLY A 77 -5.06 10.84 -4.60
N ALA A 78 -5.88 11.41 -3.71
CA ALA A 78 -5.64 11.34 -2.27
C ALA A 78 -5.77 9.90 -1.75
N GLY A 79 -6.78 9.14 -2.17
CA GLY A 79 -6.98 7.76 -1.73
C GLY A 79 -5.85 6.79 -2.12
N LEU A 80 -5.04 7.16 -3.12
CA LEU A 80 -3.96 6.35 -3.66
C LEU A 80 -2.67 6.41 -2.83
N VAL A 81 -2.39 7.52 -2.12
CA VAL A 81 -1.03 7.87 -1.67
C VAL A 81 -0.38 6.79 -0.80
N VAL A 82 -0.73 6.68 0.48
CA VAL A 82 -0.08 5.69 1.36
C VAL A 82 -0.49 4.27 0.98
N ALA A 83 -1.75 4.07 0.60
CA ALA A 83 -2.28 2.75 0.33
C ALA A 83 -1.63 2.10 -0.90
N GLY A 84 -1.57 2.84 -2.01
CA GLY A 84 -0.95 2.43 -3.25
C GLY A 84 0.58 2.32 -3.14
N LEU A 85 1.24 3.28 -2.46
CA LEU A 85 2.69 3.19 -2.22
C LEU A 85 3.07 1.96 -1.39
N THR A 86 2.26 1.62 -0.39
CA THR A 86 2.50 0.43 0.45
C THR A 86 2.33 -0.85 -0.36
N ALA A 87 1.25 -0.95 -1.16
CA ALA A 87 1.03 -2.08 -2.04
C ALA A 87 2.17 -2.25 -3.06
N LEU A 88 2.57 -1.15 -3.72
CA LEU A 88 3.68 -1.13 -4.66
C LEU A 88 4.99 -1.60 -4.00
N GLN A 89 5.32 -1.03 -2.84
CA GLN A 89 6.55 -1.37 -2.13
C GLN A 89 6.56 -2.84 -1.72
N ALA A 90 5.44 -3.37 -1.22
CA ALA A 90 5.32 -4.78 -0.82
C ALA A 90 5.51 -5.74 -2.01
N LEU A 91 4.98 -5.38 -3.18
CA LEU A 91 5.08 -6.20 -4.38
C LEU A 91 6.46 -6.13 -5.03
N VAL A 92 7.00 -4.93 -5.23
CA VAL A 92 8.25 -4.76 -5.99
C VAL A 92 9.47 -5.14 -5.17
N ASN A 93 9.50 -4.83 -3.88
CA ASN A 93 10.72 -4.99 -3.07
C ASN A 93 10.82 -6.39 -2.45
N PRO A 94 10.05 -6.78 -1.42
CA PRO A 94 10.22 -8.09 -0.81
C PRO A 94 9.57 -9.22 -1.60
N ALA A 95 8.43 -8.99 -2.29
CA ALA A 95 7.83 -10.01 -3.15
C ALA A 95 8.51 -10.11 -4.52
N GLU A 96 9.36 -9.14 -4.90
CA GLU A 96 10.16 -9.13 -6.12
C GLU A 96 9.31 -9.35 -7.39
N VAL A 97 8.13 -8.76 -7.44
CA VAL A 97 7.23 -8.77 -8.61
C VAL A 97 7.67 -7.66 -9.56
N LYS A 98 7.85 -8.00 -10.83
CA LYS A 98 8.08 -7.00 -11.89
C LYS A 98 6.75 -6.61 -12.51
N LEU A 99 6.36 -5.34 -12.38
CA LEU A 99 5.07 -4.84 -12.85
C LEU A 99 4.92 -4.81 -14.38
N ASP A 100 6.01 -4.94 -15.12
CA ASP A 100 6.01 -5.07 -16.58
C ASP A 100 5.61 -6.47 -17.08
N GLY A 101 5.33 -7.41 -16.17
CA GLY A 101 4.95 -8.79 -16.50
C GLY A 101 6.10 -9.67 -16.98
N THR A 102 7.35 -9.17 -17.02
CA THR A 102 8.54 -9.94 -17.46
C THR A 102 9.18 -10.78 -16.35
N GLY A 103 8.65 -10.68 -15.13
CA GLY A 103 9.12 -11.44 -13.98
C GLY A 103 8.83 -12.93 -14.10
N ALA A 104 9.50 -13.71 -13.26
CA ALA A 104 9.10 -15.10 -13.05
C ALA A 104 7.67 -15.14 -12.49
N TRP A 105 6.90 -16.13 -12.93
CA TRP A 105 5.55 -16.37 -12.42
C TRP A 105 5.57 -16.56 -10.90
N LYS A 106 4.64 -15.90 -10.20
CA LYS A 106 4.48 -16.00 -8.75
C LYS A 106 3.03 -16.21 -8.36
N ASN A 107 2.80 -16.94 -7.28
CA ASN A 107 1.51 -17.02 -6.64
C ASN A 107 1.49 -16.08 -5.42
N ILE A 108 0.61 -15.09 -5.46
CA ILE A 108 0.48 -14.03 -4.46
C ILE A 108 -0.81 -14.26 -3.67
N LEU A 109 -0.72 -14.21 -2.34
CA LEU A 109 -1.90 -14.10 -1.48
C LEU A 109 -2.04 -12.65 -0.99
N VAL A 110 -3.24 -12.08 -1.10
CA VAL A 110 -3.56 -10.76 -0.50
C VAL A 110 -4.65 -10.95 0.56
N THR A 111 -4.32 -10.73 1.83
CA THR A 111 -5.31 -10.81 2.92
C THR A 111 -6.01 -9.47 3.12
N ALA A 112 -7.29 -9.46 3.49
CA ALA A 112 -8.10 -8.24 3.62
C ALA A 112 -8.08 -7.39 2.32
N ALA A 113 -8.20 -8.08 1.18
CA ALA A 113 -8.04 -7.52 -0.16
C ALA A 113 -9.07 -6.44 -0.53
N SER A 114 -10.18 -6.33 0.21
CA SER A 114 -11.16 -5.25 0.00
C SER A 114 -10.82 -3.96 0.75
N GLY A 115 -9.69 -3.90 1.48
CA GLY A 115 -9.25 -2.74 2.24
C GLY A 115 -8.40 -1.75 1.41
N GLY A 116 -7.92 -0.69 2.05
CA GLY A 116 -7.12 0.37 1.41
C GLY A 116 -5.90 -0.16 0.65
N VAL A 117 -4.97 -0.84 1.33
CA VAL A 117 -3.79 -1.43 0.65
C VAL A 117 -4.16 -2.64 -0.20
N GLY A 118 -5.06 -3.48 0.30
CA GLY A 118 -5.41 -4.75 -0.31
C GLY A 118 -5.92 -4.62 -1.74
N HIS A 119 -6.79 -3.65 -2.02
CA HIS A 119 -7.40 -3.53 -3.34
C HIS A 119 -6.40 -3.03 -4.40
N TYR A 120 -5.44 -2.18 -4.02
CA TYR A 120 -4.32 -1.83 -4.89
C TYR A 120 -3.35 -2.99 -5.07
N ALA A 121 -3.07 -3.76 -4.00
CA ALA A 121 -2.17 -4.91 -4.08
C ALA A 121 -2.68 -5.98 -5.05
N VAL A 122 -3.98 -6.24 -5.11
CA VAL A 122 -4.57 -7.15 -6.11
C VAL A 122 -4.27 -6.66 -7.53
N GLN A 123 -4.64 -5.41 -7.84
CA GLN A 123 -4.48 -4.85 -9.19
C GLN A 123 -3.02 -4.80 -9.63
N LEU A 124 -2.13 -4.30 -8.78
CA LEU A 124 -0.69 -4.22 -9.06
C LEU A 124 -0.06 -5.61 -9.23
N ALA A 125 -0.47 -6.61 -8.44
CA ALA A 125 0.01 -7.98 -8.61
C ALA A 125 -0.41 -8.55 -9.98
N LYS A 126 -1.62 -8.25 -10.45
CA LYS A 126 -2.08 -8.67 -11.79
C LYS A 126 -1.33 -8.01 -12.93
N LEU A 127 -0.95 -6.73 -12.80
CA LEU A 127 -0.06 -6.08 -13.78
C LEU A 127 1.26 -6.84 -13.93
N GLY A 128 1.80 -7.38 -12.83
CA GLY A 128 3.02 -8.19 -12.85
C GLY A 128 2.88 -9.62 -13.36
N ASN A 129 1.77 -9.97 -14.04
CA ASN A 129 1.48 -11.29 -14.59
C ASN A 129 1.61 -12.41 -13.52
N THR A 130 0.94 -12.23 -12.38
CA THR A 130 0.93 -13.19 -11.27
C THR A 130 -0.43 -13.87 -11.11
N HIS A 131 -0.44 -14.96 -10.35
CA HIS A 131 -1.67 -15.54 -9.81
C HIS A 131 -2.00 -14.89 -8.46
N VAL A 132 -3.21 -14.37 -8.30
CA VAL A 132 -3.65 -13.69 -7.08
C VAL A 132 -4.77 -14.49 -6.43
N THR A 133 -4.49 -15.03 -5.24
CA THR A 133 -5.51 -15.47 -4.29
C THR A 133 -5.76 -14.33 -3.31
N ALA A 134 -7.02 -14.04 -3.00
CA ALA A 134 -7.39 -12.95 -2.12
C ALA A 134 -8.35 -13.40 -1.03
N THR A 135 -8.26 -12.79 0.17
CA THR A 135 -9.27 -12.98 1.21
C THR A 135 -10.00 -11.68 1.51
N CYS A 136 -11.32 -11.77 1.64
CA CYS A 136 -12.19 -10.67 2.07
C CYS A 136 -13.43 -11.25 2.75
N GLY A 137 -14.34 -10.41 3.27
CA GLY A 137 -15.63 -10.91 3.76
C GLY A 137 -16.58 -11.19 2.58
N ALA A 138 -17.51 -12.13 2.74
CA ALA A 138 -18.47 -12.55 1.69
C ALA A 138 -19.07 -11.39 0.85
N ARG A 139 -19.46 -10.30 1.51
CA ARG A 139 -20.05 -9.11 0.86
C ARG A 139 -19.16 -8.41 -0.19
N ASN A 140 -17.84 -8.65 -0.15
CA ASN A 140 -16.86 -7.98 -1.01
C ASN A 140 -16.24 -8.94 -2.03
N ILE A 141 -16.74 -10.18 -2.17
CA ILE A 141 -16.16 -11.16 -3.09
C ILE A 141 -16.20 -10.66 -4.53
N ASP A 142 -17.36 -10.19 -4.99
CA ASP A 142 -17.51 -9.75 -6.38
C ASP A 142 -16.68 -8.51 -6.67
N PHE A 143 -16.58 -7.59 -5.71
CA PHE A 143 -15.67 -6.45 -5.79
C PHE A 143 -14.22 -6.91 -5.97
N VAL A 144 -13.72 -7.80 -5.11
CA VAL A 144 -12.33 -8.26 -5.18
C VAL A 144 -12.05 -9.07 -6.46
N LYS A 145 -13.03 -9.83 -6.95
CA LYS A 145 -12.95 -10.48 -8.27
C LYS A 145 -12.85 -9.45 -9.40
N SER A 146 -13.63 -8.37 -9.36
CA SER A 146 -13.58 -7.32 -10.39
C SER A 146 -12.23 -6.58 -10.44
N LEU A 147 -11.44 -6.63 -9.37
CA LEU A 147 -10.06 -6.12 -9.35
C LEU A 147 -9.05 -7.04 -10.05
N GLY A 148 -9.48 -8.25 -10.45
CA GLY A 148 -8.67 -9.22 -11.17
C GLY A 148 -8.11 -10.37 -10.33
N ALA A 149 -8.55 -10.55 -9.08
CA ALA A 149 -8.16 -11.72 -8.28
C ALA A 149 -8.65 -13.03 -8.94
N ASP A 150 -7.76 -14.01 -9.07
CA ASP A 150 -8.07 -15.31 -9.70
C ASP A 150 -8.90 -16.21 -8.76
N ASP A 151 -8.52 -16.25 -7.48
CA ASP A 151 -9.24 -16.95 -6.41
C ASP A 151 -9.64 -15.94 -5.32
N VAL A 152 -10.89 -16.00 -4.83
CA VAL A 152 -11.34 -15.18 -3.70
C VAL A 152 -12.00 -16.04 -2.63
N LEU A 153 -11.50 -15.93 -1.40
CA LEU A 153 -11.93 -16.69 -0.24
C LEU A 153 -12.66 -15.78 0.77
N ASP A 154 -13.83 -16.20 1.25
CA ASP A 154 -14.43 -15.60 2.44
C ASP A 154 -13.61 -16.03 3.67
N TYR A 155 -12.99 -15.07 4.37
CA TYR A 155 -12.14 -15.37 5.52
C TYR A 155 -12.89 -16.06 6.68
N LYS A 156 -14.23 -16.05 6.68
CA LYS A 156 -15.06 -16.74 7.68
C LYS A 156 -15.28 -18.24 7.38
N THR A 157 -14.96 -18.69 6.17
CA THR A 157 -15.01 -20.11 5.80
C THR A 157 -13.77 -20.85 6.30
N PRO A 158 -13.82 -22.19 6.48
CA PRO A 158 -12.65 -22.98 6.86
C PRO A 158 -11.46 -22.78 5.92
N GLU A 159 -11.71 -22.72 4.61
CA GLU A 159 -10.68 -22.52 3.58
C GLU A 159 -10.06 -21.12 3.68
N GLY A 160 -10.89 -20.09 3.85
CA GLY A 160 -10.44 -18.71 4.03
C GLY A 160 -9.68 -18.50 5.33
N ALA A 161 -10.14 -19.08 6.44
CA ALA A 161 -9.44 -19.02 7.73
C ALA A 161 -8.10 -19.76 7.71
N ALA A 162 -8.01 -20.87 6.96
CA ALA A 162 -6.78 -21.62 6.75
C ALA A 162 -5.88 -21.05 5.63
N LEU A 163 -6.31 -19.98 4.95
CA LEU A 163 -5.65 -19.39 3.78
C LEU A 163 -5.34 -20.40 2.67
N LYS A 164 -6.18 -21.42 2.52
CA LYS A 164 -5.92 -22.54 1.61
C LYS A 164 -6.45 -22.20 0.20
N SER A 165 -5.55 -22.11 -0.77
CA SER A 165 -5.93 -21.90 -2.18
C SER A 165 -6.85 -23.05 -2.66
N PRO A 166 -7.98 -22.74 -3.32
CA PRO A 166 -8.83 -23.76 -3.93
C PRO A 166 -8.08 -24.62 -4.96
N SER A 167 -7.14 -23.99 -5.67
CA SER A 167 -6.28 -24.62 -6.67
C SER A 167 -5.05 -25.34 -6.07
N GLY A 168 -4.94 -25.42 -4.74
CA GLY A 168 -3.83 -26.08 -4.04
C GLY A 168 -2.47 -25.36 -4.18
N LYS A 169 -2.46 -24.13 -4.69
CA LYS A 169 -1.24 -23.35 -4.91
C LYS A 169 -0.57 -22.99 -3.58
N LYS A 170 0.76 -22.97 -3.60
CA LYS A 170 1.60 -22.42 -2.53
C LYS A 170 2.01 -21.00 -2.89
N TYR A 171 2.02 -20.12 -1.91
CA TYR A 171 2.28 -18.69 -2.12
C TYR A 171 3.78 -18.39 -2.03
N ASP A 172 4.28 -17.69 -3.03
CA ASP A 172 5.65 -17.16 -3.06
C ASP A 172 5.75 -15.87 -2.24
N ALA A 173 4.67 -15.09 -2.22
CA ALA A 173 4.54 -13.96 -1.33
C ALA A 173 3.11 -13.79 -0.82
N VAL A 174 2.98 -13.29 0.40
CA VAL A 174 1.72 -12.87 1.00
C VAL A 174 1.82 -11.38 1.30
N ILE A 175 0.92 -10.59 0.74
CA ILE A 175 0.72 -9.18 1.12
C ILE A 175 -0.31 -9.17 2.25
N HIS A 176 0.20 -9.20 3.48
CA HIS A 176 -0.62 -9.39 4.68
C HIS A 176 -1.13 -8.04 5.20
N CYS A 177 -2.36 -7.68 4.81
CA CYS A 177 -3.06 -6.47 5.26
C CYS A 177 -4.08 -6.72 6.39
N ALA A 178 -4.28 -7.98 6.80
CA ALA A 178 -5.15 -8.33 7.91
C ALA A 178 -4.37 -8.34 9.24
N THR A 179 -5.05 -8.55 10.35
CA THR A 179 -4.43 -8.69 11.68
C THR A 179 -4.83 -10.00 12.33
N GLY A 180 -4.05 -10.45 13.32
CA GLY A 180 -4.43 -11.60 14.15
C GLY A 180 -4.26 -12.98 13.49
N ILE A 181 -3.56 -13.07 12.37
CA ILE A 181 -3.26 -14.36 11.73
C ILE A 181 -1.86 -14.83 12.17
N PRO A 182 -1.73 -15.97 12.87
CA PRO A 182 -0.43 -16.44 13.33
C PRO A 182 0.39 -17.03 12.17
N TRP A 183 1.71 -17.06 12.34
CA TRP A 183 2.65 -17.68 11.38
C TRP A 183 2.28 -19.12 11.03
N SER A 184 1.76 -19.90 11.98
CA SER A 184 1.34 -21.28 11.79
C SER A 184 0.23 -21.46 10.75
N THR A 185 -0.56 -20.42 10.48
CA THR A 185 -1.56 -20.42 9.41
C THR A 185 -0.91 -20.18 8.03
N PHE A 186 0.13 -19.34 7.97
CA PHE A 186 0.82 -19.05 6.72
C PHE A 186 1.78 -20.17 6.31
N GLU A 187 2.61 -20.66 7.23
CA GLU A 187 3.75 -21.53 6.94
C GLU A 187 3.41 -22.77 6.09
N PRO A 188 2.30 -23.50 6.33
CA PRO A 188 1.93 -24.64 5.51
C PRO A 188 1.55 -24.25 4.07
N ASN A 189 1.12 -23.02 3.85
CA ASN A 189 0.64 -22.51 2.56
C ASN A 189 1.72 -21.77 1.74
N LEU A 190 2.88 -21.50 2.32
CA LEU A 190 4.01 -20.88 1.63
C LEU A 190 4.77 -21.87 0.75
N SER A 191 5.31 -21.38 -0.37
CA SER A 191 6.30 -22.11 -1.17
C SER A 191 7.61 -22.29 -0.39
N SER A 192 8.58 -23.02 -0.96
CA SER A 192 9.83 -23.38 -0.25
C SER A 192 10.65 -22.17 0.21
N SER A 193 10.48 -21.01 -0.44
CA SER A 193 11.09 -19.72 -0.09
C SER A 193 10.04 -18.60 0.08
N GLY A 194 8.80 -18.96 0.42
CA GLY A 194 7.71 -18.01 0.50
C GLY A 194 7.90 -16.96 1.61
N LYS A 195 7.42 -15.74 1.35
CA LYS A 195 7.53 -14.61 2.29
C LYS A 195 6.16 -14.10 2.71
N VAL A 196 5.95 -13.85 4.00
CA VAL A 196 4.80 -13.09 4.50
C VAL A 196 5.25 -11.65 4.73
N ILE A 197 4.66 -10.71 4.01
CA ILE A 197 5.00 -9.28 4.08
C ILE A 197 3.90 -8.59 4.87
N ASP A 198 4.19 -8.26 6.12
CA ASP A 198 3.25 -7.65 7.05
C ASP A 198 3.37 -6.13 6.98
N ILE A 199 2.30 -5.48 6.53
CA ILE A 199 2.26 -4.02 6.33
C ILE A 199 1.90 -3.24 7.60
N THR A 200 1.48 -3.95 8.66
CA THR A 200 1.11 -3.38 9.96
C THR A 200 1.79 -4.19 11.07
N PRO A 201 3.13 -4.24 11.10
CA PRO A 201 3.86 -5.17 11.95
C PRO A 201 3.63 -4.87 13.43
N GLY A 202 3.04 -5.84 14.13
CA GLY A 202 2.96 -5.86 15.59
C GLY A 202 4.21 -6.44 16.25
N VAL A 203 4.24 -6.46 17.58
CA VAL A 203 5.36 -7.03 18.36
C VAL A 203 5.62 -8.51 17.99
N SER A 204 4.58 -9.30 17.76
CA SER A 204 4.69 -10.71 17.35
C SER A 204 5.35 -10.89 15.98
N ALA A 205 5.06 -9.99 15.03
CA ALA A 205 5.68 -9.98 13.70
C ALA A 205 7.20 -9.74 13.79
N LEU A 206 7.60 -8.76 14.60
CA LEU A 206 9.02 -8.44 14.84
C LEU A 206 9.77 -9.62 15.47
N TRP A 207 9.17 -10.29 16.46
CA TRP A 207 9.74 -11.49 17.07
C TRP A 207 9.89 -12.64 16.07
N THR A 208 8.86 -12.91 15.25
CA THR A 208 8.88 -13.96 14.24
C THR A 208 9.99 -13.71 13.20
N PHE A 209 10.13 -12.46 12.74
CA PHE A 209 11.22 -12.06 11.85
C PHE A 209 12.60 -12.35 12.44
N ALA A 210 12.83 -11.95 13.69
CA ALA A 210 14.10 -12.17 14.38
C ALA A 210 14.46 -13.67 14.47
N ILE A 211 13.50 -14.51 14.87
CA ILE A 211 13.70 -15.97 14.97
C ILE A 211 14.01 -16.58 13.60
N LYS A 212 13.28 -16.21 12.55
CA LYS A 212 13.49 -16.78 11.20
C LYS A 212 14.83 -16.35 10.59
N LYS A 213 15.30 -15.14 10.89
CA LYS A 213 16.63 -14.67 10.52
C LYS A 213 17.73 -15.45 11.26
N LEU A 214 17.56 -15.70 12.56
CA LEU A 214 18.51 -16.49 13.37
C LEU A 214 18.56 -17.97 12.96
N THR A 215 17.43 -18.53 12.51
CA THR A 215 17.33 -19.94 12.09
C THR A 215 17.66 -20.17 10.62
N PHE A 216 18.07 -19.13 9.88
CA PHE A 216 18.35 -19.18 8.44
C PHE A 216 17.21 -19.82 7.62
N SER A 217 15.96 -19.64 8.06
CA SER A 217 14.81 -20.22 7.37
C SER A 217 14.64 -19.59 5.99
N LYS A 218 14.41 -20.43 4.97
CA LYS A 218 14.08 -19.96 3.61
C LYS A 218 12.72 -19.29 3.54
N LYS A 219 11.79 -19.66 4.42
CA LYS A 219 10.49 -18.99 4.59
C LYS A 219 10.66 -17.82 5.55
N GLN A 220 10.15 -16.65 5.18
CA GLN A 220 10.42 -15.41 5.92
C GLN A 220 9.13 -14.71 6.32
N PHE A 221 9.15 -14.04 7.48
CA PHE A 221 8.16 -13.07 7.89
C PHE A 221 8.81 -11.70 7.83
N VAL A 222 8.35 -10.80 6.97
CA VAL A 222 9.00 -9.53 6.62
C VAL A 222 8.11 -8.37 7.09
N PRO A 223 8.47 -7.69 8.19
CA PRO A 223 7.77 -6.47 8.59
C PRO A 223 8.10 -5.35 7.59
N LEU A 224 7.07 -4.76 6.97
CA LEU A 224 7.22 -3.69 6.00
C LEU A 224 7.02 -2.33 6.68
N HIS A 225 8.01 -1.47 6.54
CA HIS A 225 7.89 -0.05 6.86
C HIS A 225 7.86 0.73 5.55
N LEU A 226 6.85 1.57 5.33
CA LEU A 226 6.74 2.36 4.12
C LEU A 226 7.92 3.36 4.05
N ILE A 227 8.66 3.32 2.94
CA ILE A 227 9.71 4.28 2.61
C ILE A 227 9.23 5.01 1.34
N PRO A 228 8.53 6.14 1.49
CA PRO A 228 7.94 6.83 0.35
C PRO A 228 9.04 7.43 -0.53
N LYS A 229 8.85 7.31 -1.85
CA LYS A 229 9.74 7.85 -2.87
C LYS A 229 8.89 8.57 -3.92
N LYS A 230 9.38 9.70 -4.42
CA LYS A 230 8.65 10.50 -5.42
C LYS A 230 8.36 9.68 -6.67
N GLU A 231 9.34 8.94 -7.15
CA GLU A 231 9.28 8.17 -8.39
C GLU A 231 8.22 7.06 -8.30
N ASN A 232 8.06 6.46 -7.11
CA ASN A 232 7.03 5.48 -6.84
C ASN A 232 5.63 6.12 -6.82
N LEU A 233 5.51 7.35 -6.28
CA LEU A 233 4.24 8.08 -6.26
C LEU A 233 3.84 8.52 -7.69
N GLU A 234 4.81 8.99 -8.48
CA GLU A 234 4.62 9.31 -9.90
C GLU A 234 4.17 8.08 -10.69
N LEU A 235 4.82 6.92 -10.46
CA LEU A 235 4.44 5.67 -11.09
C LEU A 235 2.99 5.30 -10.78
N ILE A 236 2.59 5.23 -9.51
CA ILE A 236 1.23 4.78 -9.17
C ILE A 236 0.17 5.78 -9.62
N VAL A 237 0.42 7.09 -9.54
CA VAL A 237 -0.50 8.11 -10.06
C VAL A 237 -0.65 7.98 -11.58
N GLY A 238 0.44 7.65 -12.27
CA GLY A 238 0.44 7.39 -13.71
C GLY A 238 -0.36 6.16 -14.14
N LEU A 239 -0.59 5.20 -13.23
CA LEU A 239 -1.36 3.98 -13.48
C LEU A 239 -2.88 4.16 -13.31
N VAL A 240 -3.37 5.28 -12.76
CA VAL A 240 -4.82 5.54 -12.54
C VAL A 240 -5.52 6.03 -13.82
N LYS A 241 -4.97 5.73 -15.00
CA LYS A 241 -5.47 6.20 -16.30
C LYS A 241 -6.26 5.11 -17.03
#